data_AF-A0A6E8VGT4-F1
#
_entry.id   AF-A0A6E8VGT4-F1
#
_cell.length_a   1.000
_cell.length_b   1.000
_cell.length_c   1.000
_cell.angle_alpha   90.00
_cell.angle_beta   90.00
_cell.angle_gamma   90.00
#
_symmetry.space_group_name_H-M   'P 1'
#
loop_
_entity.id
_entity.type
_entity.pdbx_description
1 polymer ?
#
loop_
_entity_poly.entity_id
_entity_poly.type
_entity_poly.pdbx_seq_one_letter_code
_entity_poly.pdbx_strand_id
1 'polypeptide(L)'
;MTRTQAVPIRVAIFSALAAVAFGSNAGPLLLDLLHPRADVNVPAGYVAQRSEAFRFRTRVDHFDVQNRATFEFNYVSNGEYYRPGGPIFIVVGGNNALNPYFIENGLFHDIARRQGGWLFSNEHRYYGRSSPVEDYSAPNMRFLSVEQALIDLIEWIDHLRREVVRDPNAKVILHGLGYGGAVAIWARQRFPSLIDGAYGSTASVIARVDFAEYGEDMGETIRTLGHDDCYGIVWRGFRTAENLIDAGLYGRLSEMFRTCVPLRADDPLTIETFFYGLKSSFEAEMFGQASPDSVTRMCAELLADPAETALEVLANFFERRYGAFDCVPFDFESNIASALDEEVGVPNNADFGIRQRTYQLCTEFGWFLTSSSGGSPFGTRITYRYFIDTCRAVFGEWIDQSVVYDGVRLTNLHFGADDPRVTNVVYVNAQHDPTRFVSLTDYTNLLANAFVIKGAVVSLDWMAETPLDSEDLLRVREEIVGYVESWLS
;
A
#
# COMPACT_ATOMS: atom_id res chain seq x y z
N MET A 1 -45.13 36.27 -29.79
CA MET A 1 -43.80 36.71 -29.30
C MET A 1 -43.68 36.36 -27.84
N THR A 2 -43.08 35.21 -27.52
CA THR A 2 -42.55 34.88 -26.20
C THR A 2 -41.51 33.79 -26.44
N ARG A 3 -40.23 34.15 -26.27
CA ARG A 3 -39.08 33.26 -26.35
C ARG A 3 -39.02 32.44 -25.07
N THR A 4 -39.00 31.12 -25.17
CA THR A 4 -38.49 30.23 -24.13
C THR A 4 -37.17 29.63 -24.61
N GLN A 5 -36.10 29.95 -23.89
CA GLN A 5 -34.76 29.40 -24.06
C GLN A 5 -34.78 27.94 -23.63
N ALA A 6 -34.28 27.05 -24.49
CA ALA A 6 -33.95 25.68 -24.12
C ALA A 6 -32.57 25.67 -23.45
N VAL A 7 -32.52 25.20 -22.21
CA VAL A 7 -31.29 24.86 -21.47
C VAL A 7 -30.88 23.45 -21.92
N PRO A 8 -29.63 23.19 -22.35
CA PRO A 8 -29.20 21.84 -22.67
C PRO A 8 -28.97 21.06 -21.38
N ILE A 9 -29.68 19.94 -21.27
CA ILE A 9 -29.51 18.93 -20.23
C ILE A 9 -28.09 18.39 -20.32
N ARG A 10 -27.26 18.66 -19.31
CA ARG A 10 -25.97 18.00 -19.10
C ARG A 10 -26.26 16.53 -18.79
N VAL A 11 -25.82 15.65 -19.68
CA VAL A 11 -25.76 14.21 -19.43
C VAL A 11 -24.70 13.99 -18.36
N ALA A 12 -25.15 13.76 -17.13
CA ALA A 12 -24.32 13.24 -16.05
C ALA A 12 -23.92 11.81 -16.43
N ILE A 13 -22.69 11.63 -16.89
CA ILE A 13 -22.10 10.31 -17.10
C ILE A 13 -21.77 9.76 -15.71
N PHE A 14 -22.29 8.56 -15.46
CA PHE A 14 -22.30 7.87 -14.19
C PHE A 14 -20.88 7.62 -13.62
N SER A 15 -20.49 8.41 -12.64
CA SER A 15 -19.37 8.17 -11.72
C SER A 15 -19.78 7.26 -10.55
N ALA A 16 -20.14 6.01 -10.86
CA ALA A 16 -20.53 5.03 -9.83
C ALA A 16 -20.18 3.56 -10.14
N LEU A 17 -19.36 3.28 -11.15
CA LEU A 17 -19.07 1.89 -11.57
C LEU A 17 -17.72 1.31 -11.12
N ALA A 18 -16.95 2.02 -10.28
CA ALA A 18 -15.76 1.43 -9.64
C ALA A 18 -15.96 0.98 -8.18
N ALA A 19 -17.09 1.32 -7.53
CA ALA A 19 -17.28 1.04 -6.11
C ALA A 19 -18.61 0.37 -5.71
N VAL A 20 -19.61 0.26 -6.59
CA VAL A 20 -20.96 -0.22 -6.21
C VAL A 20 -21.44 -1.46 -7.00
N ALA A 21 -20.61 -2.05 -7.85
CA ALA A 21 -20.90 -3.34 -8.50
C ALA A 21 -20.49 -4.57 -7.67
N PHE A 22 -20.12 -4.41 -6.39
CA PHE A 22 -19.76 -5.52 -5.50
C PHE A 22 -20.97 -6.07 -4.74
N GLY A 23 -22.01 -6.43 -5.49
CA GLY A 23 -23.06 -7.33 -5.03
C GLY A 23 -22.68 -8.76 -5.38
N SER A 24 -22.21 -9.53 -4.40
CA SER A 24 -22.09 -11.00 -4.43
C SER A 24 -21.56 -11.60 -5.75
N ASN A 25 -20.35 -11.22 -6.15
CA ASN A 25 -19.40 -11.97 -6.97
C ASN A 25 -18.14 -11.09 -7.04
N ALA A 26 -17.27 -11.24 -6.05
CA ALA A 26 -16.11 -10.39 -5.87
C ALA A 26 -15.15 -10.54 -7.08
N GLY A 27 -14.98 -9.46 -7.84
CA GLY A 27 -13.75 -9.30 -8.63
C GLY A 27 -12.53 -9.31 -7.70
N PRO A 28 -11.33 -9.63 -8.21
CA PRO A 28 -10.14 -9.72 -7.38
C PRO A 28 -9.92 -8.41 -6.63
N LEU A 29 -9.96 -8.48 -5.30
CA LEU A 29 -9.62 -7.34 -4.45
C LEU A 29 -8.11 -7.09 -4.63
N LEU A 30 -7.75 -5.97 -5.24
CA LEU A 30 -6.34 -5.62 -5.46
C LEU A 30 -5.67 -5.40 -4.09
N LEU A 31 -4.78 -6.32 -3.72
CA LEU A 31 -3.82 -6.09 -2.65
C LEU A 31 -2.66 -5.27 -3.24
N ASP A 32 -2.68 -3.96 -3.05
CA ASP A 32 -1.52 -3.10 -3.33
C ASP A 32 -0.45 -3.44 -2.29
N LEU A 33 0.56 -4.24 -2.65
CA LEU A 33 1.55 -4.73 -1.68
C LEU A 33 2.44 -3.62 -1.13
N LEU A 34 2.68 -2.54 -1.90
CA LEU A 34 3.39 -1.37 -1.39
C LEU A 34 2.63 -0.69 -0.24
N HIS A 35 1.33 -0.99 -0.18
CA HIS A 35 0.36 -0.29 0.62
C HIS A 35 -0.76 -1.25 1.06
N PRO A 36 -0.42 -2.31 1.82
CA PRO A 36 -1.30 -3.43 2.00
C PRO A 36 -2.60 -2.95 2.64
N ARG A 37 -3.71 -3.28 2.00
CA ARG A 37 -5.02 -3.10 2.61
C ARG A 37 -5.14 -4.12 3.75
N ALA A 38 -5.04 -3.64 4.96
CA ALA A 38 -5.06 -4.50 6.12
C ALA A 38 -6.46 -5.12 6.33
N ASP A 39 -7.52 -4.46 5.86
CA ASP A 39 -8.92 -4.90 5.93
C ASP A 39 -9.24 -6.11 5.04
N VAL A 40 -8.49 -6.39 3.98
CA VAL A 40 -8.72 -7.56 3.10
C VAL A 40 -8.61 -8.87 3.87
N ASN A 41 -7.74 -8.90 4.88
CA ASN A 41 -7.50 -10.06 5.70
C ASN A 41 -8.40 -10.09 6.95
N VAL A 42 -9.28 -9.10 7.13
CA VAL A 42 -10.23 -9.06 8.23
C VAL A 42 -11.47 -9.89 7.87
N PRO A 43 -11.97 -10.75 8.78
CA PRO A 43 -13.17 -11.53 8.54
C PRO A 43 -14.36 -10.67 8.12
N ALA A 44 -15.06 -11.10 7.07
CA ALA A 44 -16.26 -10.41 6.58
C ALA A 44 -17.32 -10.28 7.69
N GLY A 45 -17.84 -9.07 7.87
CA GLY A 45 -18.84 -8.76 8.90
C GLY A 45 -18.27 -8.60 10.30
N TYR A 46 -16.95 -8.45 10.46
CA TYR A 46 -16.34 -8.08 11.73
C TYR A 46 -16.95 -6.79 12.30
N VAL A 47 -17.29 -6.83 13.59
CA VAL A 47 -17.77 -5.69 14.37
C VAL A 47 -16.92 -5.62 15.62
N ALA A 48 -16.30 -4.47 15.87
CA ALA A 48 -15.53 -4.20 17.07
C ALA A 48 -16.42 -4.30 18.32
N GLN A 49 -15.95 -5.02 19.34
CA GLN A 49 -16.68 -5.19 20.60
C GLN A 49 -15.85 -4.84 21.84
N ARG A 50 -14.53 -4.74 21.69
CA ARG A 50 -13.58 -4.64 22.81
C ARG A 50 -12.71 -3.39 22.74
N SER A 51 -12.97 -2.52 21.75
CA SER A 51 -12.28 -1.26 21.55
C SER A 51 -13.23 -0.08 21.58
N GLU A 52 -12.70 1.04 22.05
CA GLU A 52 -13.40 2.32 22.13
C GLU A 52 -12.73 3.34 21.21
N ALA A 53 -13.53 4.13 20.49
CA ALA A 53 -13.06 5.16 19.56
C ALA A 53 -12.93 6.52 20.25
N PHE A 54 -11.83 7.20 19.98
CA PHE A 54 -11.46 8.49 20.54
C PHE A 54 -10.87 9.41 19.48
N ARG A 55 -10.62 10.66 19.88
CA ARG A 55 -9.94 11.65 19.05
C ARG A 55 -8.83 12.32 19.82
N PHE A 56 -7.71 12.57 19.15
CA PHE A 56 -6.60 13.34 19.69
C PHE A 56 -6.42 14.62 18.88
N ARG A 57 -6.25 15.74 19.58
CA ARG A 57 -6.06 17.06 18.97
C ARG A 57 -4.58 17.41 18.89
N THR A 58 -4.11 17.77 17.70
CA THR A 58 -2.72 18.17 17.44
C THR A 58 -2.67 19.32 16.41
N ARG A 59 -1.48 19.80 16.06
CA ARG A 59 -1.27 20.90 15.12
C ARG A 59 -1.38 20.46 13.67
N VAL A 60 -1.96 21.31 12.83
CA VAL A 60 -1.93 21.13 11.37
C VAL A 60 -0.48 21.16 10.86
N ASP A 61 0.31 22.09 11.37
CA ASP A 61 1.72 22.25 11.00
C ASP A 61 2.61 22.31 12.25
N HIS A 62 3.48 21.33 12.41
CA HIS A 62 4.45 21.24 13.50
C HIS A 62 5.71 22.07 13.29
N PHE A 63 5.96 22.50 12.06
CA PHE A 63 7.21 23.16 11.67
C PHE A 63 7.05 24.66 11.43
N ASP A 64 5.82 25.19 11.52
CA ASP A 64 5.54 26.63 11.57
C ASP A 64 5.00 27.04 12.95
N VAL A 65 5.84 27.71 13.74
CA VAL A 65 5.49 28.21 15.09
C VAL A 65 4.46 29.36 15.08
N GLN A 66 4.25 30.01 13.93
CA GLN A 66 3.23 31.04 13.76
C GLN A 66 1.87 30.43 13.43
N ASN A 67 1.85 29.26 12.80
CA ASN A 67 0.63 28.51 12.57
C ASN A 67 0.15 27.88 13.89
N ARG A 68 -1.08 28.24 14.30
CA ARG A 68 -1.74 27.73 15.51
C ARG A 68 -2.97 26.89 15.19
N ALA A 69 -3.21 26.58 13.92
CA ALA A 69 -4.31 25.73 13.51
C ALA A 69 -4.11 24.31 14.06
N THR A 70 -5.21 23.70 14.47
CA THR A 70 -5.25 22.34 15.02
C THR A 70 -6.27 21.51 14.28
N PHE A 71 -6.06 20.20 14.26
CA PHE A 71 -7.02 19.23 13.81
C PHE A 71 -7.09 18.07 14.79
N GLU A 72 -8.06 17.18 14.59
CA GLU A 72 -8.21 15.97 15.38
C GLU A 72 -8.04 14.75 14.47
N PHE A 73 -7.30 13.75 14.92
CA PHE A 73 -7.29 12.43 14.29
C PHE A 73 -7.95 11.39 15.18
N ASN A 74 -8.56 10.39 14.55
CA ASN A 74 -9.23 9.29 15.25
C ASN A 74 -8.19 8.26 15.73
N TYR A 75 -8.43 7.69 16.90
CA TYR A 75 -7.70 6.53 17.38
C TYR A 75 -8.66 5.58 18.12
N VAL A 76 -8.26 4.32 18.26
CA VAL A 76 -8.98 3.32 19.04
C VAL A 76 -8.11 2.81 20.17
N SER A 77 -8.76 2.41 21.25
CA SER A 77 -8.14 1.93 22.50
C SER A 77 -8.77 0.60 22.90
N ASN A 78 -7.95 -0.39 23.25
CA ASN A 78 -8.37 -1.64 23.86
C ASN A 78 -7.55 -1.89 25.14
N GLY A 79 -8.20 -1.69 26.28
CA GLY A 79 -7.62 -1.88 27.62
C GLY A 79 -8.00 -3.19 28.29
N GLU A 80 -8.58 -4.17 27.55
CA GLU A 80 -9.14 -5.41 28.11
C GLU A 80 -8.17 -6.17 29.02
N TYR A 81 -6.88 -6.16 28.70
CA TYR A 81 -5.84 -6.90 29.42
C TYR A 81 -4.89 -6.01 30.24
N TYR A 82 -5.12 -4.70 30.28
CA TYR A 82 -4.21 -3.78 30.93
C TYR A 82 -4.10 -4.04 32.44
N ARG A 83 -2.87 -4.08 32.94
CA ARG A 83 -2.56 -4.14 34.37
C ARG A 83 -1.76 -2.89 34.75
N PRO A 84 -1.95 -2.31 35.96
CA PRO A 84 -1.18 -1.15 36.39
C PRO A 84 0.34 -1.37 36.25
N GLY A 85 1.03 -0.44 35.57
CA GLY A 85 2.46 -0.54 35.25
C GLY A 85 2.76 -1.36 33.99
N GLY A 86 1.74 -1.81 33.27
CA GLY A 86 1.88 -2.51 31.99
C GLY A 86 2.31 -1.57 30.84
N PRO A 87 2.87 -2.14 29.76
CA PRO A 87 3.33 -1.37 28.60
C PRO A 87 2.17 -0.87 27.72
N ILE A 88 2.50 0.10 26.87
CA ILE A 88 1.67 0.62 25.79
C ILE A 88 2.09 -0.06 24.49
N PHE A 89 1.12 -0.59 23.77
CA PHE A 89 1.29 -1.21 22.46
C PHE A 89 0.52 -0.39 21.43
N ILE A 90 1.18 0.06 20.36
CA ILE A 90 0.55 0.90 19.33
C ILE A 90 0.69 0.25 17.95
N VAL A 91 -0.44 -0.05 17.30
CA VAL A 91 -0.48 -0.34 15.86
C VAL A 91 -0.56 1.01 15.13
N VAL A 92 0.57 1.43 14.58
CA VAL A 92 0.77 2.73 13.93
C VAL A 92 0.00 2.79 12.62
N GLY A 93 -0.85 3.80 12.51
CA GLY A 93 -1.58 4.10 11.28
C GLY A 93 -0.64 4.39 10.12
N GLY A 94 -0.85 3.69 9.01
CA GLY A 94 -0.20 3.97 7.74
C GLY A 94 -1.14 4.70 6.80
N ASN A 95 -1.32 4.15 5.62
CA ASN A 95 -1.96 4.77 4.46
C ASN A 95 -3.37 4.22 4.17
N ASN A 96 -4.08 3.79 5.23
CA ASN A 96 -5.44 3.26 5.19
C ASN A 96 -6.26 3.84 6.36
N ALA A 97 -7.59 3.70 6.28
CA ALA A 97 -8.48 4.04 7.38
C ALA A 97 -8.24 3.15 8.62
N LEU A 98 -8.62 3.66 9.80
CA LEU A 98 -8.49 2.92 11.06
C LEU A 98 -9.30 1.63 11.03
N ASN A 99 -8.68 0.54 11.49
CA ASN A 99 -9.38 -0.72 11.68
C ASN A 99 -9.13 -1.30 13.08
N PRO A 100 -10.15 -1.32 13.96
CA PRO A 100 -10.00 -1.83 15.32
C PRO A 100 -9.68 -3.33 15.40
N TYR A 101 -9.84 -4.10 14.33
CA TYR A 101 -9.50 -5.52 14.31
C TYR A 101 -8.08 -5.79 14.80
N PHE A 102 -7.10 -4.95 14.44
CA PHE A 102 -5.68 -5.14 14.75
C PHE A 102 -5.30 -4.88 16.20
N ILE A 103 -6.22 -4.34 17.01
CA ILE A 103 -6.05 -4.20 18.45
C ILE A 103 -7.01 -5.09 19.24
N GLU A 104 -7.89 -5.83 18.57
CA GLU A 104 -8.76 -6.84 19.18
C GLU A 104 -8.32 -8.28 18.85
N ASN A 105 -7.45 -8.46 17.85
CA ASN A 105 -6.98 -9.75 17.35
C ASN A 105 -5.55 -9.62 16.83
N GLY A 106 -4.91 -10.76 16.57
CA GLY A 106 -3.56 -10.81 15.98
C GLY A 106 -2.43 -10.94 17.00
N LEU A 107 -1.21 -11.05 16.47
CA LEU A 107 -0.02 -11.31 17.28
C LEU A 107 0.19 -10.23 18.35
N PHE A 108 0.01 -8.96 17.98
CA PHE A 108 0.25 -7.85 18.89
C PHE A 108 -0.75 -7.80 20.04
N HIS A 109 -2.02 -8.15 19.75
CA HIS A 109 -3.03 -8.36 20.77
C HIS A 109 -2.66 -9.48 21.74
N ASP A 110 -2.15 -10.61 21.22
CA ASP A 110 -1.70 -11.73 22.05
C ASP A 110 -0.49 -11.39 22.92
N ILE A 111 0.47 -10.62 22.40
CA ILE A 111 1.59 -10.11 23.17
C ILE A 111 1.09 -9.18 24.29
N ALA A 112 0.22 -8.23 23.97
CA ALA A 112 -0.33 -7.30 24.97
C ALA A 112 -1.09 -8.03 26.09
N ARG A 113 -1.88 -9.06 25.73
CA ARG A 113 -2.55 -9.93 26.69
C ARG A 113 -1.57 -10.61 27.66
N ARG A 114 -0.45 -11.14 27.15
CA ARG A 114 0.58 -11.79 27.98
C ARG A 114 1.31 -10.80 28.88
N GLN A 115 1.61 -9.61 28.36
CA GLN A 115 2.41 -8.57 29.03
C GLN A 115 1.58 -7.62 29.89
N GLY A 116 0.25 -7.80 29.96
CA GLY A 116 -0.65 -6.91 30.71
C GLY A 116 -0.69 -5.49 30.15
N GLY A 117 -0.48 -5.34 28.83
CA GLY A 117 -0.38 -4.05 28.17
C GLY A 117 -1.71 -3.48 27.71
N TRP A 118 -1.68 -2.20 27.33
CA TRP A 118 -2.81 -1.47 26.75
C TRP A 118 -2.57 -1.23 25.26
N LEU A 119 -3.50 -1.65 24.42
CA LEU A 119 -3.40 -1.53 22.96
C LEU A 119 -4.08 -0.27 22.45
N PHE A 120 -3.44 0.36 21.46
CA PHE A 120 -3.96 1.50 20.73
C PHE A 120 -3.68 1.38 19.24
N SER A 121 -4.47 2.05 18.42
CA SER A 121 -4.16 2.27 17.01
C SER A 121 -4.69 3.64 16.58
N ASN A 122 -3.95 4.36 15.74
CA ASN A 122 -4.30 5.69 15.26
C ASN A 122 -4.55 5.73 13.76
N GLU A 123 -5.34 6.70 13.30
CA GLU A 123 -5.28 7.15 11.92
C GLU A 123 -4.05 8.03 11.71
N HIS A 124 -3.45 7.90 10.53
CA HIS A 124 -2.44 8.82 10.05
C HIS A 124 -3.12 10.09 9.54
N ARG A 125 -2.47 11.26 9.68
CA ARG A 125 -2.96 12.51 9.06
C ARG A 125 -3.28 12.30 7.57
N TYR A 126 -4.37 12.90 7.10
CA TYR A 126 -4.95 12.75 5.75
C TYR A 126 -5.58 11.39 5.43
N TYR A 127 -5.38 10.35 6.22
CA TYR A 127 -5.98 9.04 5.96
C TYR A 127 -7.24 8.83 6.79
N GLY A 128 -8.13 7.97 6.29
CA GLY A 128 -9.36 7.68 6.99
C GLY A 128 -10.28 8.90 7.05
N ARG A 129 -10.71 9.24 8.26
CA ARG A 129 -11.50 10.46 8.51
C ARG A 129 -10.72 11.52 9.30
N SER A 130 -9.39 11.45 9.26
CA SER A 130 -8.47 12.32 10.00
C SER A 130 -7.78 13.35 9.10
N SER A 131 -8.51 14.40 8.73
CA SER A 131 -8.00 15.45 7.84
C SER A 131 -7.62 16.74 8.59
N PRO A 132 -6.42 17.30 8.34
CA PRO A 132 -6.04 18.62 8.85
C PRO A 132 -6.57 19.80 8.02
N VAL A 133 -7.19 19.52 6.87
CA VAL A 133 -7.61 20.49 5.86
C VAL A 133 -9.03 20.21 5.36
N GLU A 134 -9.65 21.19 4.70
CA GLU A 134 -11.02 21.09 4.19
C GLU A 134 -11.15 20.26 2.91
N ASP A 135 -10.10 20.24 2.10
CA ASP A 135 -9.98 19.46 0.88
C ASP A 135 -8.54 19.00 0.66
N TYR A 136 -8.37 18.10 -0.30
CA TYR A 136 -7.08 17.57 -0.74
C TYR A 136 -6.60 18.24 -2.03
N SER A 137 -6.92 19.52 -2.24
CA SER A 137 -6.29 20.29 -3.31
C SER A 137 -4.76 20.30 -3.16
N ALA A 138 -4.03 20.40 -4.28
CA ALA A 138 -2.56 20.29 -4.25
C ALA A 138 -1.88 21.22 -3.21
N PRO A 139 -2.28 22.50 -3.04
CA PRO A 139 -1.73 23.34 -1.98
C PRO A 139 -2.02 22.83 -0.58
N ASN A 140 -3.19 22.22 -0.34
CA ASN A 140 -3.60 21.72 0.96
C ASN A 140 -2.96 20.37 1.31
N MET A 141 -2.39 19.65 0.34
CA MET A 141 -1.62 18.43 0.57
C MET A 141 -0.22 18.68 1.18
N ARG A 142 0.25 19.93 1.24
CA ARG A 142 1.59 20.30 1.74
C ARG A 142 1.89 19.87 3.18
N PHE A 143 0.88 19.57 4.01
CA PHE A 143 1.08 19.09 5.38
C PHE A 143 1.09 17.55 5.48
N LEU A 144 0.94 16.84 4.36
CA LEU A 144 1.16 15.39 4.28
C LEU A 144 2.64 15.13 4.02
N SER A 145 3.37 14.83 5.08
CA SER A 145 4.76 14.35 5.06
C SER A 145 5.00 13.42 6.23
N VAL A 146 6.02 12.57 6.12
CA VAL A 146 6.46 11.66 7.18
C VAL A 146 6.83 12.45 8.43
N GLU A 147 7.59 13.55 8.30
CA GLU A 147 8.05 14.33 9.45
C GLU A 147 6.89 14.89 10.26
N GLN A 148 5.85 15.39 9.59
CA GLN A 148 4.66 15.88 10.27
C GLN A 148 3.93 14.76 11.01
N ALA A 149 3.78 13.59 10.37
CA ALA A 149 3.13 12.43 10.97
C ALA A 149 3.93 11.84 12.15
N LEU A 150 5.25 11.90 12.10
CA LEU A 150 6.10 11.50 13.22
C LEU A 150 5.83 12.40 14.43
N ILE A 151 5.69 13.72 14.27
CA ILE A 151 5.39 14.59 15.40
C ILE A 151 3.96 14.37 15.94
N ASP A 152 2.97 14.11 15.08
CA ASP A 152 1.63 13.69 15.52
C ASP A 152 1.69 12.48 16.45
N LEU A 153 2.42 11.43 16.02
CA LEU A 153 2.57 10.20 16.77
C LEU A 153 3.26 10.44 18.11
N ILE A 154 4.28 11.29 18.16
CA ILE A 154 5.02 11.59 19.39
C ILE A 154 4.22 12.42 20.39
N GLU A 155 3.51 13.46 19.93
CA GLU A 155 2.61 14.24 20.79
C GLU A 155 1.49 13.35 21.36
N TRP A 156 0.98 12.41 20.55
CA TRP A 156 -0.04 11.46 21.00
C TRP A 156 0.52 10.42 21.98
N ILE A 157 1.72 9.87 21.76
CA ILE A 157 2.36 8.96 22.73
C ILE A 157 2.53 9.64 24.09
N ASP A 158 2.94 10.91 24.13
CA ASP A 158 3.04 11.67 25.38
C ASP A 158 1.66 11.83 26.06
N HIS A 159 0.61 12.14 25.28
CA HIS A 159 -0.77 12.20 25.77
C HIS A 159 -1.24 10.86 26.34
N LEU A 160 -1.01 9.75 25.62
CA LEU A 160 -1.37 8.41 26.08
C LEU A 160 -0.69 8.09 27.41
N ARG A 161 0.62 8.33 27.53
CA ARG A 161 1.37 8.08 28.77
C ARG A 161 0.86 8.90 29.95
N ARG A 162 0.65 10.20 29.75
CA ARG A 162 0.37 11.14 30.86
C ARG A 162 -1.09 11.20 31.26
N GLU A 163 -2.00 11.15 30.30
CA GLU A 163 -3.41 11.47 30.53
C GLU A 163 -4.30 10.24 30.50
N VAL A 164 -4.04 9.30 29.58
CA VAL A 164 -4.84 8.09 29.38
C VAL A 164 -4.38 6.97 30.33
N VAL A 165 -3.14 6.53 30.18
CA VAL A 165 -2.53 5.45 30.98
C VAL A 165 -2.10 5.95 32.36
N ARG A 166 -1.74 7.24 32.45
CA ARG A 166 -1.28 7.92 33.67
C ARG A 166 -0.07 7.26 34.31
N ASP A 167 0.82 6.76 33.47
CA ASP A 167 2.14 6.27 33.84
C ASP A 167 3.19 6.88 32.89
N PRO A 168 3.94 7.90 33.35
CA PRO A 168 4.96 8.54 32.53
C PRO A 168 6.15 7.61 32.19
N ASN A 169 6.29 6.48 32.88
CA ASN A 169 7.35 5.51 32.65
C ASN A 169 6.88 4.27 31.86
N ALA A 170 5.61 4.23 31.45
CA ALA A 170 5.08 3.10 30.69
C ALA A 170 5.90 2.87 29.42
N LYS A 171 6.40 1.65 29.26
CA LYS A 171 7.16 1.23 28.06
C LYS A 171 6.26 1.32 26.82
N VAL A 172 6.81 1.74 25.68
CA VAL A 172 6.04 1.88 24.43
C VAL A 172 6.66 1.02 23.33
N ILE A 173 5.86 0.10 22.79
CA ILE A 173 6.22 -0.73 21.65
C ILE A 173 5.33 -0.37 20.47
N LEU A 174 5.94 -0.18 19.29
CA LEU A 174 5.23 0.12 18.05
C LEU A 174 5.18 -1.11 17.12
N HIS A 175 4.08 -1.23 16.39
CA HIS A 175 3.93 -2.12 15.26
C HIS A 175 3.36 -1.35 14.07
N GLY A 176 3.71 -1.73 12.84
CA GLY A 176 3.00 -1.28 11.65
C GLY A 176 3.26 -2.17 10.43
N LEU A 177 2.47 -1.96 9.37
CA LEU A 177 2.53 -2.69 8.10
C LEU A 177 2.88 -1.73 6.96
N GLY A 178 3.74 -2.14 6.03
CA GLY A 178 4.07 -1.32 4.85
C GLY A 178 4.62 0.04 5.25
N TYR A 179 4.00 1.11 4.74
CA TYR A 179 4.28 2.48 5.15
C TYR A 179 4.08 2.73 6.67
N GLY A 180 3.03 2.17 7.30
CA GLY A 180 2.85 2.29 8.76
C GLY A 180 3.98 1.63 9.55
N GLY A 181 4.53 0.53 9.01
CA GLY A 181 5.73 -0.13 9.55
C GLY A 181 6.96 0.75 9.42
N ALA A 182 7.11 1.44 8.28
CA ALA A 182 8.17 2.42 8.09
C ALA A 182 8.06 3.57 9.11
N VAL A 183 6.87 4.14 9.29
CA VAL A 183 6.62 5.20 10.30
C VAL A 183 6.95 4.71 11.72
N ALA A 184 6.54 3.49 12.10
CA ALA A 184 6.87 2.92 13.40
C ALA A 184 8.39 2.81 13.64
N ILE A 185 9.13 2.35 12.63
CA ILE A 185 10.58 2.18 12.70
C ILE A 185 11.29 3.54 12.71
N TRP A 186 10.88 4.48 11.85
CA TRP A 186 11.42 5.83 11.82
C TRP A 186 11.13 6.59 13.12
N ALA A 187 9.97 6.37 13.74
CA ALA A 187 9.67 6.90 15.06
C ALA A 187 10.62 6.33 16.12
N ARG A 188 10.83 5.01 16.15
CA ARG A 188 11.81 4.37 17.06
C ARG A 188 13.23 4.89 16.84
N GLN A 189 13.62 5.14 15.60
CA GLN A 189 14.92 5.68 15.22
C GLN A 189 15.11 7.11 15.75
N ARG A 190 14.11 7.98 15.55
CA ARG A 190 14.20 9.41 15.87
C ARG A 190 13.90 9.75 17.33
N PHE A 191 13.08 8.94 17.99
CA PHE A 191 12.63 9.18 19.38
C PHE A 191 12.90 7.97 20.30
N PRO A 192 14.16 7.50 20.40
CA PRO A 192 14.54 6.32 21.18
C PRO A 192 14.28 6.49 22.68
N SER A 193 14.17 7.73 23.18
CA SER A 193 13.85 8.01 24.58
C SER A 193 12.36 7.85 24.90
N LEU A 194 11.50 7.84 23.88
CA LEU A 194 10.05 7.72 24.03
C LEU A 194 9.54 6.36 23.60
N ILE A 195 10.26 5.64 22.74
CA ILE A 195 9.83 4.36 22.18
C ILE A 195 10.88 3.31 22.50
N ASP A 196 10.46 2.24 23.15
CA ASP A 196 11.36 1.19 23.64
C ASP A 196 11.68 0.17 22.56
N GLY A 197 10.76 -0.10 21.64
CA GLY A 197 10.99 -0.96 20.48
C GLY A 197 9.94 -0.80 19.38
N ALA A 198 10.27 -1.29 18.19
CA ALA A 198 9.33 -1.33 17.06
C ALA A 198 9.52 -2.61 16.25
N TYR A 199 8.44 -3.21 15.75
CA TYR A 199 8.56 -4.21 14.69
C TYR A 199 7.70 -3.81 13.49
N GLY A 200 8.21 -4.04 12.29
CA GLY A 200 7.57 -3.66 11.05
C GLY A 200 7.37 -4.86 10.14
N SER A 201 6.11 -5.14 9.80
CA SER A 201 5.74 -6.14 8.81
C SER A 201 5.83 -5.51 7.42
N THR A 202 6.65 -6.06 6.55
CA THR A 202 6.97 -5.54 5.20
C THR A 202 7.21 -4.02 5.24
N ALA A 203 8.06 -3.55 6.15
CA ALA A 203 8.22 -2.12 6.39
C ALA A 203 8.99 -1.43 5.25
N SER A 204 8.30 -0.60 4.46
CA SER A 204 8.85 0.12 3.30
C SER A 204 9.76 1.29 3.71
N VAL A 205 10.91 0.99 4.34
CA VAL A 205 11.85 1.98 4.88
C VAL A 205 12.80 2.58 3.84
N ILE A 206 12.81 2.04 2.63
CA ILE A 206 13.70 2.46 1.55
C ILE A 206 12.88 3.15 0.45
N ALA A 207 13.08 4.45 0.26
CA ALA A 207 12.49 5.18 -0.87
C ALA A 207 13.24 4.85 -2.17
N ARG A 208 12.50 4.71 -3.28
CA ARG A 208 13.03 4.31 -4.60
C ARG A 208 12.28 5.05 -5.69
N VAL A 209 12.97 5.90 -6.45
CA VAL A 209 12.41 6.67 -7.57
C VAL A 209 11.88 5.77 -8.69
N ASP A 210 12.60 4.70 -8.97
CA ASP A 210 12.29 3.72 -9.99
C ASP A 210 12.39 2.35 -9.33
N PHE A 211 11.29 1.59 -9.32
CA PHE A 211 11.18 0.32 -8.62
C PHE A 211 10.88 -0.82 -9.60
N ALA A 212 11.78 -1.03 -10.56
CA ALA A 212 11.68 -2.06 -11.59
C ALA A 212 11.78 -3.49 -11.01
N GLU A 213 12.52 -3.66 -9.91
CA GLU A 213 12.72 -4.94 -9.22
C GLU A 213 11.39 -5.56 -8.79
N TYR A 214 10.35 -4.75 -8.57
CA TYR A 214 9.01 -5.23 -8.28
C TYR A 214 8.47 -6.16 -9.38
N GLY A 215 8.54 -5.71 -10.63
CA GLY A 215 8.07 -6.48 -11.78
C GLY A 215 9.00 -7.64 -12.14
N GLU A 216 10.29 -7.53 -11.83
CA GLU A 216 11.28 -8.61 -12.00
C GLU A 216 10.98 -9.76 -11.04
N ASP A 217 10.74 -9.44 -9.77
CA ASP A 217 10.49 -10.42 -8.73
C ASP A 217 9.13 -11.11 -8.84
N MET A 218 8.11 -10.40 -9.33
CA MET A 218 6.88 -11.05 -9.78
C MET A 218 7.17 -12.13 -10.82
N GLY A 219 8.08 -11.86 -11.76
CA GLY A 219 8.55 -12.84 -12.74
C GLY A 219 9.27 -14.03 -12.10
N GLU A 220 10.16 -13.80 -11.14
CA GLU A 220 10.83 -14.88 -10.40
C GLU A 220 9.85 -15.71 -9.56
N THR A 221 8.83 -15.07 -9.00
CA THR A 221 7.75 -15.75 -8.28
C THR A 221 6.93 -16.65 -9.21
N ILE A 222 6.60 -16.16 -10.41
CA ILE A 222 5.95 -16.98 -11.45
C ILE A 222 6.84 -18.17 -11.82
N ARG A 223 8.16 -18.00 -12.00
CA ARG A 223 9.06 -19.14 -12.29
C ARG A 223 9.11 -20.13 -11.13
N THR A 224 9.20 -19.63 -9.91
CA THR A 224 9.37 -20.49 -8.72
C THR A 224 8.12 -21.31 -8.42
N LEU A 225 6.94 -20.70 -8.49
CA LEU A 225 5.67 -21.34 -8.11
C LEU A 225 4.88 -21.90 -9.31
N GLY A 226 5.01 -21.27 -10.47
CA GLY A 226 4.28 -21.60 -11.70
C GLY A 226 5.12 -22.20 -12.83
N HIS A 227 6.43 -22.36 -12.62
CA HIS A 227 7.41 -22.88 -13.58
C HIS A 227 7.65 -21.99 -14.83
N ASP A 228 8.70 -22.35 -15.58
CA ASP A 228 9.18 -21.58 -16.73
C ASP A 228 8.17 -21.49 -17.88
N ASP A 229 7.27 -22.47 -18.02
CA ASP A 229 6.25 -22.46 -19.07
C ASP A 229 5.22 -21.34 -18.84
N CYS A 230 4.78 -21.15 -17.59
CA CYS A 230 3.89 -20.05 -17.21
C CYS A 230 4.59 -18.69 -17.42
N TYR A 231 5.83 -18.56 -16.94
CA TYR A 231 6.64 -17.36 -17.17
C TYR A 231 6.76 -17.06 -18.67
N GLY A 232 7.02 -18.08 -19.47
CA GLY A 232 7.15 -17.98 -20.92
C GLY A 232 5.90 -17.49 -21.62
N ILE A 233 4.70 -17.87 -21.14
CA ILE A 233 3.43 -17.34 -21.66
C ILE A 233 3.33 -15.84 -21.38
N VAL A 234 3.53 -15.42 -20.13
CA VAL A 234 3.44 -14.00 -19.75
C VAL A 234 4.46 -13.18 -20.55
N TRP A 235 5.73 -13.60 -20.52
CA TRP A 235 6.81 -12.91 -21.22
C TRP A 235 6.55 -12.80 -22.73
N ARG A 236 6.20 -13.91 -23.41
CA ARG A 236 5.94 -13.88 -24.86
C ARG A 236 4.71 -13.05 -25.19
N GLY A 237 3.66 -13.11 -24.37
CA GLY A 237 2.43 -12.34 -24.57
C GLY A 237 2.70 -10.83 -24.51
N PHE A 238 3.35 -10.34 -23.45
CA PHE A 238 3.71 -8.92 -23.32
C PHE A 238 4.67 -8.48 -24.44
N ARG A 239 5.71 -9.26 -24.75
CA ARG A 239 6.64 -8.91 -25.85
C ARG A 239 5.95 -8.88 -27.21
N THR A 240 5.00 -9.78 -27.46
CA THR A 240 4.23 -9.76 -28.72
C THR A 240 3.34 -8.53 -28.78
N ALA A 241 2.70 -8.13 -27.68
CA ALA A 241 1.94 -6.88 -27.63
C ALA A 241 2.83 -5.66 -27.90
N GLU A 242 4.01 -5.55 -27.30
CA GLU A 242 4.95 -4.46 -27.59
C GLU A 242 5.36 -4.43 -29.07
N ASN A 243 5.67 -5.59 -29.67
CA ASN A 243 6.03 -5.68 -31.07
C ASN A 243 4.89 -5.23 -32.00
N LEU A 244 3.62 -5.47 -31.63
CA LEU A 244 2.47 -4.97 -32.39
C LEU A 244 2.35 -3.45 -32.31
N ILE A 245 2.61 -2.86 -31.15
CA ILE A 245 2.68 -1.40 -30.97
C ILE A 245 3.78 -0.82 -31.86
N ASP A 246 4.97 -1.41 -31.86
CA ASP A 246 6.11 -0.96 -32.68
C ASP A 246 5.85 -1.11 -34.19
N ALA A 247 5.07 -2.11 -34.58
CA ALA A 247 4.64 -2.31 -35.97
C ALA A 247 3.50 -1.37 -36.40
N GLY A 248 3.01 -0.50 -35.51
CA GLY A 248 1.89 0.40 -35.78
C GLY A 248 0.52 -0.29 -35.80
N LEU A 249 0.42 -1.52 -35.27
CA LEU A 249 -0.80 -2.34 -35.26
C LEU A 249 -1.64 -2.12 -34.00
N TYR A 250 -1.80 -0.86 -33.58
CA TYR A 250 -2.50 -0.47 -32.36
C TYR A 250 -3.94 -0.99 -32.30
N GLY A 251 -4.69 -0.83 -33.39
CA GLY A 251 -6.09 -1.24 -33.46
C GLY A 251 -6.31 -2.73 -33.23
N ARG A 252 -5.34 -3.58 -33.59
CA ARG A 252 -5.40 -5.02 -33.35
C ARG A 252 -5.36 -5.35 -31.85
N LEU A 253 -4.53 -4.63 -31.09
CA LEU A 253 -4.49 -4.78 -29.63
C LEU A 253 -5.75 -4.24 -28.98
N SER A 254 -6.23 -3.06 -29.41
CA SER A 254 -7.47 -2.49 -28.89
C SER A 254 -8.68 -3.40 -29.09
N GLU A 255 -8.82 -4.00 -30.27
CA GLU A 255 -9.90 -4.94 -30.56
C GLU A 255 -9.78 -6.19 -29.69
N MET A 256 -8.60 -6.81 -29.66
CA MET A 256 -8.37 -8.06 -28.95
C MET A 256 -8.52 -7.96 -27.43
N PHE A 257 -8.14 -6.83 -26.83
CA PHE A 257 -8.34 -6.55 -25.40
C PHE A 257 -9.60 -5.72 -25.09
N ARG A 258 -10.43 -5.43 -26.10
CA ARG A 258 -11.64 -4.60 -26.00
C ARG A 258 -11.43 -3.29 -25.24
N THR A 259 -10.38 -2.53 -25.57
CA THR A 259 -10.07 -1.28 -24.83
C THR A 259 -11.15 -0.21 -25.07
N CYS A 260 -11.54 0.53 -24.02
CA CYS A 260 -12.55 1.59 -24.14
C CYS A 260 -12.08 2.74 -25.02
N VAL A 261 -10.82 3.14 -24.84
CA VAL A 261 -10.12 4.09 -25.71
C VAL A 261 -9.20 3.29 -26.63
N PRO A 262 -9.27 3.48 -27.96
CA PRO A 262 -8.34 2.83 -28.88
C PRO A 262 -6.90 3.31 -28.62
N LEU A 263 -5.94 2.38 -28.69
CA LEU A 263 -4.51 2.66 -28.64
C LEU A 263 -4.11 3.38 -29.94
N ARG A 264 -3.26 4.41 -29.86
CA ARG A 264 -2.85 5.21 -31.03
C ARG A 264 -1.42 5.73 -30.87
N ALA A 265 -0.75 5.95 -31.99
CA ALA A 265 0.62 6.46 -32.01
C ALA A 265 0.78 7.85 -31.37
N ASP A 266 -0.25 8.68 -31.45
CA ASP A 266 -0.29 10.05 -30.93
C ASP A 266 -0.70 10.14 -29.45
N ASP A 267 -0.98 9.00 -28.81
CA ASP A 267 -1.29 8.91 -27.38
C ASP A 267 -0.43 7.84 -26.68
N PRO A 268 0.85 8.16 -26.41
CA PRO A 268 1.76 7.23 -25.74
C PRO A 268 1.36 6.94 -24.29
N LEU A 269 0.72 7.88 -23.59
CA LEU A 269 0.33 7.68 -22.19
C LEU A 269 -0.73 6.61 -22.04
N THR A 270 -1.73 6.57 -22.93
CA THR A 270 -2.72 5.48 -22.94
C THR A 270 -2.06 4.13 -23.26
N ILE A 271 -1.00 4.09 -24.08
CA ILE A 271 -0.24 2.85 -24.31
C ILE A 271 0.50 2.41 -23.04
N GLU A 272 1.21 3.30 -22.36
CA GLU A 272 1.89 2.97 -21.10
C GLU A 272 0.89 2.54 -20.02
N THR A 273 -0.25 3.22 -19.93
CA THR A 273 -1.36 2.90 -19.01
C THR A 273 -1.93 1.51 -19.31
N PHE A 274 -2.09 1.16 -20.58
CA PHE A 274 -2.55 -0.17 -20.99
C PHE A 274 -1.63 -1.27 -20.44
N PHE A 275 -0.31 -1.15 -20.64
CA PHE A 275 0.64 -2.13 -20.11
C PHE A 275 0.69 -2.13 -18.57
N TYR A 276 0.57 -0.96 -17.95
CA TYR A 276 0.48 -0.86 -16.50
C TYR A 276 -0.76 -1.58 -15.95
N GLY A 277 -1.93 -1.35 -16.55
CA GLY A 277 -3.18 -2.04 -16.22
C GLY A 277 -3.06 -3.55 -16.37
N LEU A 278 -2.47 -4.04 -17.47
CA LEU A 278 -2.22 -5.48 -17.63
C LEU A 278 -1.34 -6.04 -16.51
N LYS A 279 -0.20 -5.39 -16.21
CA LYS A 279 0.70 -5.80 -15.11
C LYS A 279 -0.04 -5.81 -13.76
N SER A 280 -0.79 -4.76 -13.45
CA SER A 280 -1.53 -4.64 -12.19
C SER A 280 -2.62 -5.70 -12.04
N SER A 281 -3.23 -6.18 -13.13
CA SER A 281 -4.14 -7.33 -13.06
C SER A 281 -3.42 -8.63 -12.70
N PHE A 282 -2.21 -8.87 -13.23
CA PHE A 282 -1.40 -10.03 -12.83
C PHE A 282 -1.05 -9.96 -11.34
N GLU A 283 -0.66 -8.78 -10.86
CA GLU A 283 -0.39 -8.53 -9.45
C GLU A 283 -1.60 -8.87 -8.56
N ALA A 284 -2.80 -8.42 -8.94
CA ALA A 284 -4.04 -8.74 -8.22
C ALA A 284 -4.28 -10.26 -8.10
N GLU A 285 -4.03 -11.01 -9.17
CA GLU A 285 -4.23 -12.46 -9.22
C GLU A 285 -3.18 -13.23 -8.42
N MET A 286 -1.93 -12.76 -8.46
CA MET A 286 -0.83 -13.38 -7.72
C MET A 286 -0.99 -13.20 -6.21
N PHE A 287 -1.41 -12.03 -5.76
CA PHE A 287 -1.30 -11.65 -4.34
C PHE A 287 -2.63 -11.40 -3.64
N GLY A 288 -3.74 -11.26 -4.36
CA GLY A 288 -5.04 -10.85 -3.80
C GLY A 288 -5.64 -11.82 -2.77
N GLN A 289 -5.22 -13.09 -2.74
CA GLN A 289 -5.65 -14.08 -1.74
C GLN A 289 -4.58 -14.36 -0.67
N ALA A 290 -3.49 -13.60 -0.66
CA ALA A 290 -2.37 -13.75 0.28
C ALA A 290 -1.86 -15.21 0.44
N SER A 291 -1.91 -15.99 -0.63
CA SER A 291 -1.57 -17.42 -0.63
C SER A 291 -0.74 -17.79 -1.87
N PRO A 292 0.35 -18.58 -1.72
CA PRO A 292 1.14 -19.08 -2.85
C PRO A 292 0.31 -19.84 -3.88
N ASP A 293 -0.77 -20.50 -3.46
CA ASP A 293 -1.68 -21.23 -4.35
C ASP A 293 -2.32 -20.32 -5.41
N SER A 294 -2.39 -19.01 -5.17
CA SER A 294 -2.94 -18.04 -6.12
C SER A 294 -2.09 -17.96 -7.39
N VAL A 295 -0.77 -17.94 -7.24
CA VAL A 295 0.17 -17.98 -8.36
C VAL A 295 0.06 -19.30 -9.11
N THR A 296 -0.02 -20.42 -8.38
CA THR A 296 -0.20 -21.75 -8.98
C THR A 296 -1.50 -21.86 -9.77
N ARG A 297 -2.62 -21.35 -9.24
CA ARG A 297 -3.92 -21.34 -9.93
C ARG A 297 -3.92 -20.46 -11.16
N MET A 298 -3.36 -19.24 -11.05
CA MET A 298 -3.21 -18.32 -12.18
C MET A 298 -2.39 -18.99 -13.31
N CYS A 299 -1.28 -19.62 -12.96
CA CYS A 299 -0.44 -20.33 -13.94
C CYS A 299 -1.13 -21.55 -14.56
N ALA A 300 -1.85 -22.34 -13.76
CA ALA A 300 -2.65 -23.45 -14.27
C ALA A 300 -3.73 -22.98 -15.26
N GLU A 301 -4.36 -21.83 -15.01
CA GLU A 301 -5.33 -21.21 -15.93
C GLU A 301 -4.69 -20.82 -17.26
N LEU A 302 -3.52 -20.16 -17.22
CA LEU A 302 -2.79 -19.76 -18.43
C LEU A 302 -2.32 -20.96 -19.26
N LEU A 303 -1.82 -22.00 -18.59
CA LEU A 303 -1.33 -23.22 -19.26
C LEU A 303 -2.45 -24.08 -19.84
N ALA A 304 -3.65 -24.01 -19.27
CA ALA A 304 -4.81 -24.75 -19.74
C ALA A 304 -5.56 -24.05 -20.89
N ASP A 305 -5.21 -22.80 -21.22
CA ASP A 305 -5.88 -22.05 -22.28
C ASP A 305 -5.58 -22.67 -23.66
N PRO A 306 -6.59 -22.90 -24.51
CA PRO A 306 -6.41 -23.62 -25.77
C PRO A 306 -5.85 -22.75 -26.90
N ALA A 307 -5.63 -21.45 -26.68
CA ALA A 307 -5.13 -20.56 -27.72
C ALA A 307 -3.71 -20.94 -28.18
N GLU A 308 -3.42 -20.73 -29.46
CA GLU A 308 -2.14 -21.14 -30.06
C GLU A 308 -1.01 -20.16 -29.73
N THR A 309 -1.33 -18.89 -29.50
CA THR A 309 -0.33 -17.85 -29.22
C THR A 309 -0.43 -17.34 -27.79
N ALA A 310 0.72 -17.02 -27.19
CA ALA A 310 0.78 -16.46 -25.85
C ALA A 310 -0.01 -15.14 -25.70
N LEU A 311 -0.10 -14.35 -26.78
CA LEU A 311 -0.85 -13.11 -26.78
C LEU A 311 -2.37 -13.35 -26.71
N GLU A 312 -2.87 -14.37 -27.42
CA GLU A 312 -4.28 -14.78 -27.34
C GLU A 312 -4.60 -15.39 -25.97
N VAL A 313 -3.67 -16.16 -25.38
CA VAL A 313 -3.80 -16.65 -24.00
C VAL A 313 -3.95 -15.49 -23.02
N LEU A 314 -3.14 -14.43 -23.17
CA LEU A 314 -3.33 -13.21 -22.38
C LEU A 314 -4.70 -12.59 -22.64
N ALA A 315 -5.08 -12.35 -23.89
CA ALA A 315 -6.38 -11.76 -24.22
C ALA A 315 -7.55 -12.54 -23.59
N ASN A 316 -7.54 -13.87 -23.65
CA ASN A 316 -8.53 -14.74 -23.01
C ASN A 316 -8.51 -14.62 -21.48
N PHE A 317 -7.32 -14.55 -20.87
CA PHE A 317 -7.16 -14.35 -19.43
C PHE A 317 -7.78 -13.03 -18.95
N PHE A 318 -7.61 -11.95 -19.72
CA PHE A 318 -8.24 -10.66 -19.44
C PHE A 318 -9.73 -10.68 -19.76
N GLU A 319 -10.16 -11.34 -20.84
CA GLU A 319 -11.58 -11.49 -21.17
C GLU A 319 -12.35 -12.20 -20.06
N ARG A 320 -11.77 -13.23 -19.43
CA ARG A 320 -12.40 -13.91 -18.28
C ARG A 320 -12.61 -12.99 -17.07
N ARG A 321 -11.76 -11.97 -16.90
CA ARG A 321 -11.79 -11.03 -15.78
C ARG A 321 -12.64 -9.80 -16.06
N TYR A 322 -12.61 -9.32 -17.29
CA TYR A 322 -13.25 -8.07 -17.71
C TYR A 322 -14.42 -8.28 -18.69
N GLY A 323 -14.83 -9.52 -18.93
CA GLY A 323 -15.93 -9.93 -19.81
C GLY A 323 -17.28 -9.30 -19.48
N ALA A 324 -17.49 -8.97 -18.20
CA ALA A 324 -18.71 -8.32 -17.73
C ALA A 324 -18.78 -6.81 -18.07
N PHE A 325 -17.64 -6.18 -18.41
CA PHE A 325 -17.60 -4.78 -18.81
C PHE A 325 -17.76 -4.66 -20.33
N ASP A 326 -18.40 -3.57 -20.78
CA ASP A 326 -18.54 -3.27 -22.21
C ASP A 326 -17.17 -3.18 -22.91
N CYS A 327 -16.19 -2.62 -22.19
CA CYS A 327 -14.81 -2.47 -22.62
C CYS A 327 -13.88 -2.35 -21.39
N VAL A 328 -12.57 -2.51 -21.62
CA VAL A 328 -11.52 -2.39 -20.59
C VAL A 328 -11.02 -0.94 -20.50
N PRO A 329 -11.19 -0.24 -19.36
CA PRO A 329 -10.86 1.18 -19.21
C PRO A 329 -9.38 1.38 -18.80
N PHE A 330 -8.44 0.83 -19.57
CA PHE A 330 -7.00 1.03 -19.36
C PHE A 330 -6.44 2.23 -20.13
N ASP A 331 -7.16 3.35 -20.08
CA ASP A 331 -6.72 4.64 -20.58
C ASP A 331 -6.27 5.57 -19.44
N PHE A 332 -5.46 6.57 -19.77
CA PHE A 332 -4.81 7.41 -18.78
C PHE A 332 -5.81 8.14 -17.87
N GLU A 333 -6.87 8.72 -18.44
CA GLU A 333 -7.90 9.46 -17.70
C GLU A 333 -8.64 8.55 -16.71
N SER A 334 -9.05 7.36 -17.16
CA SER A 334 -9.69 6.37 -16.30
C SER A 334 -8.77 5.91 -15.16
N ASN A 335 -7.47 5.75 -15.42
CA ASN A 335 -6.50 5.30 -14.42
C ASN A 335 -6.25 6.35 -13.32
N ILE A 336 -6.27 7.65 -13.65
CA ILE A 336 -6.03 8.71 -12.67
C ILE A 336 -7.31 9.24 -12.01
N ALA A 337 -8.50 8.88 -12.51
CA ALA A 337 -9.78 9.45 -12.09
C ALA A 337 -9.96 9.45 -10.56
N SER A 338 -9.66 8.33 -9.89
CA SER A 338 -9.80 8.23 -8.43
C SER A 338 -8.79 9.07 -7.65
N ALA A 339 -7.64 9.42 -8.25
CA ALA A 339 -6.65 10.30 -7.63
C ALA A 339 -6.98 11.79 -7.83
N LEU A 340 -7.90 12.13 -8.75
CA LEU A 340 -8.37 13.50 -8.99
C LEU A 340 -9.42 13.96 -7.97
N ASP A 341 -10.02 13.06 -7.20
CA ASP A 341 -10.99 13.43 -6.17
C ASP A 341 -10.31 14.23 -5.05
N GLU A 342 -10.70 15.49 -4.86
CA GLU A 342 -10.15 16.35 -3.81
C GLU A 342 -10.99 16.37 -2.53
N GLU A 343 -12.20 15.82 -2.56
CA GLU A 343 -13.09 15.80 -1.40
C GLU A 343 -12.60 14.81 -0.33
N VAL A 344 -12.49 15.25 0.92
CA VAL A 344 -11.99 14.41 2.04
C VAL A 344 -12.86 13.16 2.25
N GLY A 345 -14.18 13.30 2.17
CA GLY A 345 -15.14 12.28 2.62
C GLY A 345 -15.49 11.20 1.58
N VAL A 346 -15.03 11.31 0.34
CA VAL A 346 -15.37 10.33 -0.70
C VAL A 346 -14.63 9.01 -0.46
N PRO A 347 -15.23 7.85 -0.81
CA PRO A 347 -14.62 6.53 -0.54
C PRO A 347 -13.18 6.38 -1.07
N ASN A 348 -12.89 6.93 -2.25
CA ASN A 348 -11.55 6.91 -2.87
C ASN A 348 -10.45 7.50 -1.96
N ASN A 349 -10.77 8.56 -1.21
CA ASN A 349 -9.85 9.20 -0.31
C ASN A 349 -9.98 8.65 1.11
N ALA A 350 -11.21 8.55 1.58
CA ALA A 350 -11.51 8.35 2.97
C ALA A 350 -11.35 6.88 3.39
N ASP A 351 -11.60 5.94 2.49
CA ASP A 351 -11.46 4.50 2.77
C ASP A 351 -10.18 3.94 2.14
N PHE A 352 -9.79 4.42 0.96
CA PHE A 352 -8.66 3.87 0.20
C PHE A 352 -7.40 4.74 0.16
N GLY A 353 -7.47 6.01 0.54
CA GLY A 353 -6.31 6.88 0.59
C GLY A 353 -5.62 7.11 -0.77
N ILE A 354 -6.35 7.02 -1.89
CA ILE A 354 -5.76 6.97 -3.24
C ILE A 354 -4.97 8.23 -3.56
N ARG A 355 -5.59 9.41 -3.38
CA ARG A 355 -4.93 10.69 -3.68
C ARG A 355 -3.76 10.96 -2.73
N GLN A 356 -3.92 10.64 -1.45
CA GLN A 356 -2.92 10.83 -0.41
C GLN A 356 -1.66 10.01 -0.68
N ARG A 357 -1.85 8.73 -1.00
CA ARG A 357 -0.78 7.81 -1.40
C ARG A 357 -0.08 8.30 -2.66
N THR A 358 -0.85 8.70 -3.68
CA THR A 358 -0.30 9.26 -4.92
C THR A 358 0.56 10.49 -4.60
N TYR A 359 0.12 11.37 -3.70
CA TYR A 359 0.89 12.54 -3.29
C TYR A 359 2.24 12.15 -2.66
N GLN A 360 2.26 11.19 -1.74
CA GLN A 360 3.50 10.74 -1.10
C GLN A 360 4.43 10.01 -2.08
N LEU A 361 3.89 9.24 -3.04
CA LEU A 361 4.69 8.70 -4.13
C LEU A 361 5.34 9.82 -4.95
N CYS A 362 4.60 10.89 -5.23
CA CYS A 362 5.06 12.04 -6.02
C CYS A 362 5.96 13.02 -5.27
N THR A 363 6.12 12.91 -3.95
CA THR A 363 6.86 13.91 -3.14
C THR A 363 7.87 13.34 -2.17
N GLU A 364 7.77 12.06 -1.77
CA GLU A 364 8.63 11.47 -0.73
C GLU A 364 9.25 10.13 -1.13
N PHE A 365 8.48 9.24 -1.77
CA PHE A 365 8.86 7.82 -1.86
C PHE A 365 9.22 7.34 -3.26
N GLY A 366 8.56 7.89 -4.27
CA GLY A 366 8.83 7.59 -5.66
C GLY A 366 8.59 6.15 -6.09
N TRP A 367 8.07 5.24 -5.24
CA TRP A 367 7.94 3.77 -5.46
C TRP A 367 7.16 3.39 -6.73
N PHE A 368 7.70 3.75 -7.88
CA PHE A 368 7.07 3.68 -9.18
C PHE A 368 7.38 2.32 -9.77
N LEU A 369 6.31 1.54 -9.95
CA LEU A 369 6.38 0.14 -10.35
C LEU A 369 6.63 -0.01 -11.86
N THR A 370 7.81 0.42 -12.30
CA THR A 370 8.19 0.39 -13.72
C THR A 370 8.50 -1.05 -14.18
N SER A 371 8.60 -1.22 -15.50
CA SER A 371 9.11 -2.44 -16.14
C SER A 371 10.25 -2.16 -17.13
N SER A 372 10.72 -0.92 -17.17
CA SER A 372 11.61 -0.42 -18.23
C SER A 372 13.01 -1.04 -18.23
N SER A 373 13.41 -1.76 -17.17
CA SER A 373 14.69 -2.50 -17.09
C SER A 373 14.79 -3.64 -18.10
N GLY A 374 13.65 -4.20 -18.52
CA GLY A 374 13.57 -5.38 -19.37
C GLY A 374 13.80 -6.72 -18.66
N GLY A 375 14.08 -6.72 -17.35
CA GLY A 375 14.19 -7.93 -16.53
C GLY A 375 12.83 -8.56 -16.18
N SER A 376 11.75 -7.77 -16.25
CA SER A 376 10.39 -8.22 -15.96
C SER A 376 9.73 -8.95 -17.14
N PRO A 377 8.83 -9.94 -16.91
CA PRO A 377 8.01 -10.52 -17.97
C PRO A 377 6.93 -9.57 -18.50
N PHE A 378 6.69 -8.42 -17.86
CA PHE A 378 5.62 -7.49 -18.21
C PHE A 378 6.04 -6.42 -19.24
N GLY A 379 6.98 -6.77 -20.13
CA GLY A 379 7.50 -5.84 -21.13
C GLY A 379 8.37 -4.73 -20.53
N THR A 380 8.45 -3.61 -21.24
CA THR A 380 9.34 -2.45 -21.02
C THR A 380 8.63 -1.10 -21.15
N ARG A 381 7.33 -1.08 -21.47
CA ARG A 381 6.57 0.16 -21.71
C ARG A 381 6.13 0.90 -20.46
N ILE A 382 6.26 0.33 -19.27
CA ILE A 382 5.91 1.04 -18.03
C ILE A 382 7.15 1.82 -17.61
N THR A 383 7.25 3.07 -18.04
CA THR A 383 8.44 3.90 -17.81
C THR A 383 8.27 4.83 -16.61
N TYR A 384 9.38 5.36 -16.11
CA TYR A 384 9.36 6.41 -15.10
C TYR A 384 8.56 7.66 -15.55
N ARG A 385 8.56 7.97 -16.85
CA ARG A 385 7.85 9.13 -17.40
C ARG A 385 6.34 9.05 -17.15
N TYR A 386 5.74 7.87 -17.33
CA TYR A 386 4.33 7.62 -17.06
C TYR A 386 3.92 8.10 -15.66
N PHE A 387 4.73 7.78 -14.65
CA PHE A 387 4.44 8.17 -13.26
C PHE A 387 4.63 9.68 -13.02
N ILE A 388 5.63 10.31 -13.66
CA ILE A 388 5.78 11.78 -13.59
C ILE A 388 4.59 12.48 -14.24
N ASP A 389 4.14 12.01 -15.40
CA ASP A 389 2.98 12.60 -16.09
C ASP A 389 1.69 12.35 -15.28
N THR A 390 1.57 11.22 -14.57
CA THR A 390 0.51 10.99 -13.56
C THR A 390 0.58 12.02 -12.43
N CYS A 391 1.74 12.24 -11.82
CA CYS A 391 1.91 13.22 -10.75
C CYS A 391 1.52 14.64 -11.19
N ARG A 392 1.92 15.05 -12.40
CA ARG A 392 1.56 16.35 -12.98
C ARG A 392 0.07 16.50 -13.23
N ALA A 393 -0.56 15.47 -13.79
CA ALA A 393 -1.98 15.47 -14.05
C ALA A 393 -2.80 15.61 -12.75
N VAL A 394 -2.33 15.01 -11.65
CA VAL A 394 -3.07 14.96 -10.38
C VAL A 394 -2.82 16.19 -9.49
N PHE A 395 -1.59 16.71 -9.44
CA PHE A 395 -1.20 17.77 -8.49
C PHE A 395 -0.66 19.05 -9.15
N GLY A 396 -0.47 19.05 -10.47
CA GLY A 396 0.00 20.17 -11.27
C GLY A 396 1.47 20.09 -11.69
N GLU A 397 1.81 20.94 -12.65
CA GLU A 397 3.12 20.98 -13.35
C GLU A 397 4.33 21.26 -12.46
N TRP A 398 4.13 21.69 -11.21
CA TRP A 398 5.22 21.92 -10.27
C TRP A 398 5.89 20.61 -9.82
N ILE A 399 5.20 19.48 -9.92
CA ILE A 399 5.83 18.17 -9.72
C ILE A 399 6.55 17.78 -11.01
N ASP A 400 7.86 17.72 -10.94
CA ASP A 400 8.69 17.19 -12.01
C ASP A 400 9.64 16.11 -11.47
N GLN A 401 10.47 15.57 -12.36
CA GLN A 401 11.46 14.56 -12.00
C GLN A 401 12.42 15.03 -10.90
N SER A 402 12.74 16.33 -10.84
CA SER A 402 13.65 16.86 -9.82
C SER A 402 13.00 16.86 -8.44
N VAL A 403 11.72 17.24 -8.35
CA VAL A 403 10.94 17.20 -7.10
C VAL A 403 10.85 15.79 -6.55
N VAL A 404 10.49 14.81 -7.40
CA VAL A 404 10.41 13.40 -6.98
C VAL A 404 11.78 12.87 -6.54
N TYR A 405 12.83 13.14 -7.32
CA TYR A 405 14.18 12.68 -7.00
C TYR A 405 14.68 13.26 -5.68
N ASP A 406 14.49 14.57 -5.46
CA ASP A 406 14.88 15.21 -4.22
C ASP A 406 14.08 14.69 -3.02
N GLY A 407 12.78 14.46 -3.18
CA GLY A 407 11.95 13.82 -2.19
C GLY A 407 12.52 12.46 -1.75
N VAL A 408 12.74 11.56 -2.69
CA VAL A 408 13.31 10.23 -2.42
C VAL A 408 14.69 10.31 -1.77
N ARG A 409 15.55 11.19 -2.29
CA ARG A 409 16.89 11.39 -1.73
C ARG A 409 16.83 11.90 -0.29
N LEU A 410 15.94 12.85 0.00
CA LEU A 410 15.78 13.42 1.34
C LEU A 410 15.18 12.42 2.32
N THR A 411 14.15 11.66 1.92
CA THR A 411 13.59 10.56 2.73
C THR A 411 14.69 9.57 3.12
N ASN A 412 15.46 9.08 2.14
CA ASN A 412 16.56 8.16 2.41
C ASN A 412 17.67 8.79 3.26
N LEU A 413 17.97 10.08 3.08
CA LEU A 413 18.93 10.80 3.92
C LEU A 413 18.44 10.94 5.36
N HIS A 414 17.16 11.21 5.56
CA HIS A 414 16.55 11.39 6.87
C HIS A 414 16.50 10.08 7.64
N PHE A 415 16.23 8.95 6.98
CA PHE A 415 15.95 7.70 7.67
C PHE A 415 17.01 6.61 7.49
N GLY A 416 18.01 6.85 6.63
CA GLY A 416 19.18 5.98 6.44
C GLY A 416 18.97 4.83 5.46
N ALA A 417 17.76 4.64 4.93
CA ALA A 417 17.44 3.62 3.91
C ALA A 417 17.94 2.22 4.28
N ASP A 418 19.00 1.74 3.61
CA ASP A 418 19.61 0.43 3.80
C ASP A 418 20.55 0.35 5.02
N ASP A 419 20.97 1.49 5.59
CA ASP A 419 21.68 1.59 6.87
C ASP A 419 21.00 2.58 7.83
N PRO A 420 19.84 2.21 8.40
CA PRO A 420 19.07 3.10 9.26
C PRO A 420 19.68 3.26 10.67
N ARG A 421 20.73 2.50 11.04
CA ARG A 421 21.42 2.58 12.35
C ARG A 421 20.45 2.54 13.55
N VAL A 422 19.45 1.66 13.46
CA VAL A 422 18.40 1.48 14.49
C VAL A 422 18.81 0.49 15.59
N THR A 423 18.09 0.56 16.70
CA THR A 423 18.16 -0.38 17.83
C THR A 423 16.76 -0.73 18.29
N ASN A 424 16.56 -1.94 18.79
CA ASN A 424 15.27 -2.51 19.21
C ASN A 424 14.26 -2.46 18.07
N VAL A 425 14.68 -2.95 16.90
CA VAL A 425 13.83 -3.01 15.70
C VAL A 425 13.85 -4.41 15.10
N VAL A 426 12.68 -4.92 14.72
CA VAL A 426 12.56 -6.14 13.92
C VAL A 426 11.87 -5.83 12.60
N TYR A 427 12.49 -6.24 11.49
CA TYR A 427 11.89 -6.21 10.16
C TYR A 427 11.41 -7.61 9.81
N VAL A 428 10.20 -7.74 9.27
CA VAL A 428 9.64 -9.02 8.84
C VAL A 428 9.19 -8.88 7.39
N ASN A 429 9.53 -9.83 6.53
CA ASN A 429 9.14 -9.80 5.12
C ASN A 429 8.69 -11.19 4.66
N ALA A 430 7.93 -11.24 3.57
CA ALA A 430 7.63 -12.49 2.88
C ALA A 430 8.63 -12.75 1.74
N GLN A 431 8.97 -14.02 1.50
CA GLN A 431 9.97 -14.42 0.51
C GLN A 431 9.62 -14.01 -0.92
N HIS A 432 8.33 -14.09 -1.29
CA HIS A 432 7.83 -13.82 -2.63
C HIS A 432 7.04 -12.50 -2.73
N ASP A 433 7.10 -11.68 -1.69
CA ASP A 433 6.54 -10.33 -1.70
C ASP A 433 7.60 -9.37 -2.31
N PRO A 434 7.34 -8.76 -3.48
CA PRO A 434 8.32 -7.89 -4.13
C PRO A 434 8.66 -6.64 -3.31
N THR A 435 7.79 -6.22 -2.39
CA THR A 435 8.05 -5.02 -1.57
C THR A 435 9.14 -5.24 -0.53
N ARG A 436 9.58 -6.49 -0.33
CA ARG A 436 10.77 -6.76 0.49
C ARG A 436 12.03 -6.04 -0.01
N PHE A 437 12.09 -5.66 -1.29
CA PHE A 437 13.20 -4.88 -1.87
C PHE A 437 13.21 -3.41 -1.45
N VAL A 438 12.11 -2.89 -0.90
CA VAL A 438 12.04 -1.57 -0.26
C VAL A 438 12.01 -1.65 1.28
N SER A 439 12.31 -2.83 1.82
CA SER A 439 12.45 -3.15 3.24
C SER A 439 13.86 -3.69 3.52
N LEU A 440 14.14 -4.05 4.78
CA LEU A 440 15.36 -4.76 5.16
C LEU A 440 15.08 -6.24 5.34
N THR A 441 15.76 -7.07 4.55
CA THR A 441 15.64 -8.55 4.56
C THR A 441 16.84 -9.23 5.21
N ASP A 442 17.97 -8.53 5.28
CA ASP A 442 19.15 -8.91 6.03
C ASP A 442 19.68 -7.66 6.75
N TYR A 443 19.71 -7.71 8.07
CA TYR A 443 20.23 -6.61 8.88
C TYR A 443 20.85 -7.17 10.15
N THR A 444 22.18 -7.17 10.21
CA THR A 444 22.94 -7.74 11.31
C THR A 444 23.41 -6.65 12.25
N ASN A 445 22.51 -6.19 13.14
CA ASN A 445 22.84 -5.32 14.25
C ASN A 445 22.52 -6.05 15.57
N LEU A 446 23.35 -5.89 16.60
CA LEU A 446 23.17 -6.56 17.90
C LEU A 446 21.79 -6.32 18.53
N LEU A 447 21.13 -5.20 18.19
CA LEU A 447 19.82 -4.82 18.74
C LEU A 447 18.72 -4.72 17.67
N ALA A 448 18.99 -5.09 16.42
CA ALA A 448 17.96 -5.07 15.38
C ALA A 448 18.17 -6.20 14.38
N ASN A 449 17.07 -6.81 13.94
CA ASN A 449 17.12 -8.02 13.13
C ASN A 449 16.09 -7.98 11.99
N ALA A 450 16.32 -8.79 10.96
CA ALA A 450 15.43 -8.96 9.83
C ALA A 450 15.10 -10.43 9.62
N PHE A 451 13.83 -10.72 9.36
CA PHE A 451 13.34 -12.06 9.06
C PHE A 451 12.63 -12.08 7.71
N VAL A 452 12.82 -13.20 7.01
CA VAL A 452 12.08 -13.52 5.79
C VAL A 452 11.30 -14.81 6.02
N ILE A 453 9.98 -14.75 5.89
CA ILE A 453 9.07 -15.89 6.00
C ILE A 453 9.15 -16.68 4.70
N LYS A 454 9.69 -17.90 4.79
CA LYS A 454 9.90 -18.78 3.63
C LYS A 454 8.59 -19.22 3.01
N GLY A 455 8.55 -19.21 1.68
CA GLY A 455 7.40 -19.62 0.87
C GLY A 455 6.19 -18.68 0.94
N ALA A 456 6.20 -17.64 1.77
CA ALA A 456 5.10 -16.68 1.84
C ALA A 456 5.14 -15.70 0.66
N VAL A 457 3.96 -15.35 0.14
CA VAL A 457 3.76 -14.30 -0.88
C VAL A 457 3.35 -12.96 -0.30
N VAL A 458 2.91 -12.93 0.96
CA VAL A 458 2.55 -11.73 1.74
C VAL A 458 2.95 -11.97 3.19
N SER A 459 3.41 -10.94 3.91
CA SER A 459 3.75 -11.06 5.33
C SER A 459 2.48 -11.02 6.20
N LEU A 460 2.17 -12.15 6.84
CA LEU A 460 1.01 -12.33 7.75
C LEU A 460 1.42 -12.57 9.20
N ASP A 461 2.65 -12.21 9.57
CA ASP A 461 3.22 -12.33 10.92
C ASP A 461 2.36 -11.66 11.99
N TRP A 462 1.69 -10.56 11.64
CA TRP A 462 0.89 -9.75 12.53
C TRP A 462 -0.57 -10.24 12.69
N MET A 463 -1.05 -11.13 11.81
CA MET A 463 -2.41 -11.67 11.84
C MET A 463 -2.62 -12.66 12.99
N ALA A 464 -3.90 -12.98 13.26
CA ALA A 464 -4.24 -14.05 14.19
C ALA A 464 -3.78 -15.40 13.65
N GLU A 465 -3.38 -16.30 14.54
CA GLU A 465 -2.92 -17.63 14.16
C GLU A 465 -4.04 -18.47 13.55
N THR A 466 -3.72 -19.18 12.46
CA THR A 466 -4.64 -20.09 11.78
C THR A 466 -4.01 -21.48 11.61
N PRO A 467 -4.82 -22.55 11.47
CA PRO A 467 -4.30 -23.88 11.16
C PRO A 467 -3.61 -24.00 9.79
N LEU A 468 -3.71 -22.97 8.94
CA LEU A 468 -3.07 -22.92 7.62
C LEU A 468 -1.71 -22.22 7.65
N ASP A 469 -1.31 -21.67 8.79
CA ASP A 469 -0.05 -20.94 8.93
C ASP A 469 1.14 -21.91 8.76
N SER A 470 2.15 -21.47 8.00
CA SER A 470 3.34 -22.28 7.76
C SER A 470 4.21 -22.38 9.01
N GLU A 471 4.99 -23.47 9.13
CA GLU A 471 5.94 -23.64 10.24
C GLU A 471 6.92 -22.46 10.35
N ASP A 472 7.37 -21.91 9.22
CA ASP A 472 8.31 -20.79 9.22
C ASP A 472 7.63 -19.46 9.65
N LEU A 473 6.35 -19.27 9.33
CA LEU A 473 5.56 -18.14 9.85
C LEU A 473 5.42 -18.23 11.38
N LEU A 474 5.08 -19.41 11.90
CA LEU A 474 4.97 -19.63 13.35
C LEU A 474 6.31 -19.38 14.06
N ARG A 475 7.41 -19.90 13.51
CA ARG A 475 8.77 -19.63 14.02
C ARG A 475 9.08 -18.13 14.04
N VAL A 476 8.78 -17.39 12.97
CA VAL A 476 9.01 -15.94 12.91
C VAL A 476 8.16 -15.20 13.96
N ARG A 477 6.93 -15.62 14.21
CA ARG A 477 6.11 -15.04 15.29
C ARG A 477 6.73 -15.28 16.67
N GLU A 478 7.26 -16.47 16.93
CA GLU A 478 7.97 -16.74 18.19
C GLU A 478 9.19 -15.83 18.38
N GLU A 479 9.97 -15.59 17.32
CA GLU A 479 11.08 -14.62 17.34
C GLU A 479 10.59 -13.22 17.69
N ILE A 480 9.54 -12.72 17.02
CA ILE A 480 8.96 -11.39 17.30
C ILE A 480 8.57 -11.27 18.77
N VAL A 481 7.89 -12.28 19.31
CA VAL A 481 7.52 -12.32 20.74
C VAL A 481 8.77 -12.21 21.61
N GLY A 482 9.80 -13.01 21.34
CA GLY A 482 11.06 -12.97 22.09
C GLY A 482 11.72 -11.59 22.08
N TYR A 483 11.77 -10.91 20.92
CA TYR A 483 12.30 -9.55 20.83
C TYR A 483 11.46 -8.55 21.62
N VAL A 484 10.13 -8.56 21.45
CA VAL A 484 9.24 -7.63 22.16
C VAL A 484 9.33 -7.82 23.67
N GLU A 485 9.38 -9.06 24.14
CA GLU A 485 9.56 -9.36 25.56
C GLU A 485 10.93 -8.89 26.09
N SER A 486 11.99 -9.02 25.29
CA SER A 486 13.32 -8.54 25.66
C SER A 486 13.41 -7.00 25.77
N TRP A 487 12.58 -6.27 25.04
CA TRP A 487 12.54 -4.80 25.13
C TRP A 487 11.76 -4.31 26.35
N LEU A 488 10.94 -5.17 26.94
CA LEU A 488 10.12 -4.88 28.12
C LEU A 488 10.80 -5.30 29.43
N SER A 489 11.75 -6.24 29.39
CA SER A 489 12.60 -6.64 30.52
C SER A 489 13.67 -5.58 30.83
#